data_AF-A0A0B7NKT2-F1
#
_entry.id   AF-A0A0B7NKT2-F1
#
_cell.length_a   1.000
_cell.length_b   1.000
_cell.length_c   1.000
_cell.angle_alpha   90.00
_cell.angle_beta   90.00
_cell.angle_gamma   90.00
#
_symmetry.space_group_name_H-M   'P 1'
#
loop_
_entity.id
_entity.type
_entity.pdbx_description
1 polymer ?
#
loop_
_entity_poly.entity_id
_entity_poly.type
_entity_poly.pdbx_seq_one_letter_code
_entity_poly.pdbx_strand_id
1 'polypeptide(L)'
;MSKLSILNEKSEAIVGILEEKPEIDAERPQPRVVLIVHGILGHKDYLFQRVLAQTLPITSFRFDFRGNGESGGSPGYCNILEDTDDIHTVAKYFEDLGYEIYAVVGHSRGALSALKFATTCEKPLPIVVNLSGRYKMNDNQLKTSRPEIGKALEEHGYFDWHVKQRDRIATVKVTQPETVPPYNAAMFANKIPNHTLVLLPEGDHNFRGQFEEVTKVVVDFFAKHEHGNYQRALAMGQTTSLVIPRWVDIDGVSNFRDVGGWPLRDGSGYIRERVVFRSGHLSKLSPQGRAQLSKLNVKATFDFRLDHEIKRDGIMQEMSGVTRFGYNLYENVVKSDKDLFRTLMVFLEGEEGFARGYMSILESGKKLIGDVFRYMIVELSIEQKSAVVAHCTAGKDRTGVFIMTLLGLCGVDDEVIAREYELTNLGYFDFEQHLEERAAQLNISVDAMRAALSASVGGMRLTINLIKQKYGSFEGYVREGCGLSSTEIQALRDLMIVPIRFEERQLYRPKI
;
A
#
# COMPACT_ATOMS: atom_id res chain seq x y z
N MET A 1 35.12 12.26 5.63
CA MET A 1 35.17 11.21 4.59
C MET A 1 36.43 10.39 4.73
N SER A 2 36.31 9.10 5.02
CA SER A 2 37.44 8.17 5.04
C SER A 2 37.11 6.92 4.24
N LYS A 3 38.11 6.37 3.52
CA LYS A 3 37.96 5.10 2.81
C LYS A 3 38.38 3.96 3.74
N LEU A 4 37.51 2.97 3.90
CA LEU A 4 37.75 1.81 4.75
C LEU A 4 37.79 0.53 3.90
N SER A 5 38.55 -0.44 4.38
CA SER A 5 38.62 -1.79 3.83
C SER A 5 38.42 -2.78 4.96
N ILE A 6 37.31 -3.51 4.92
CA ILE A 6 36.87 -4.44 5.96
C ILE A 6 36.99 -5.86 5.38
N LEU A 7 37.70 -6.75 6.05
CA LEU A 7 37.85 -8.13 5.58
C LEU A 7 36.64 -8.97 5.99
N ASN A 8 36.07 -9.71 5.03
CA ASN A 8 35.07 -10.72 5.34
C ASN A 8 35.72 -12.04 5.78
N GLU A 9 34.91 -13.04 6.14
CA GLU A 9 35.38 -14.36 6.60
C GLU A 9 36.25 -15.10 5.58
N LYS A 10 36.13 -14.78 4.29
CA LYS A 10 36.95 -15.33 3.19
C LYS A 10 38.22 -14.52 2.92
N SER A 11 38.55 -13.55 3.79
CA SER A 11 39.65 -12.59 3.60
C SER A 11 39.52 -11.73 2.34
N GLU A 12 38.30 -11.54 1.82
CA GLU A 12 38.03 -10.62 0.73
C GLU A 12 37.77 -9.22 1.31
N ALA A 13 38.37 -8.21 0.70
CA ALA A 13 38.20 -6.82 1.12
C ALA A 13 36.85 -6.25 0.66
N ILE A 14 36.04 -5.79 1.62
CA ILE A 14 34.83 -4.99 1.42
C ILE A 14 35.21 -3.52 1.58
N VAL A 15 35.17 -2.77 0.49
CA VAL A 15 35.68 -1.39 0.41
C VAL A 15 34.53 -0.40 0.41
N GLY A 16 34.60 0.58 1.31
CA GLY A 16 33.56 1.60 1.46
C GLY A 16 34.08 2.98 1.83
N ILE A 17 33.17 3.94 1.85
CA ILE A 17 33.42 5.32 2.26
C ILE A 17 32.55 5.63 3.47
N LEU A 18 33.21 6.06 4.56
CA LEU A 18 32.60 6.56 5.77
C LEU A 18 32.44 8.08 5.67
N GLU A 19 31.20 8.54 5.81
CA GLU A 19 30.80 9.93 5.97
C GLU A 19 30.48 10.18 7.45
N GLU A 20 31.45 10.73 8.19
CA GLU A 20 31.31 11.01 9.62
C GLU A 20 30.52 12.30 9.86
N LYS A 21 29.49 12.21 10.71
CA LYS A 21 28.63 13.33 11.14
C LYS A 21 28.34 13.19 12.64
N PRO A 22 29.37 13.31 13.49
CA PRO A 22 29.26 13.01 14.91
C PRO A 22 28.38 14.01 15.67
N GLU A 23 28.09 15.18 15.10
CA GLU A 23 27.45 16.30 15.80
C GLU A 23 26.06 15.92 16.36
N ILE A 24 25.30 15.12 15.62
CA ILE A 24 23.94 14.72 16.02
C ILE A 24 23.94 13.65 17.11
N ASP A 25 25.00 12.87 17.19
CA ASP A 25 25.13 11.76 18.13
C ASP A 25 26.13 12.04 19.25
N ALA A 26 26.62 13.27 19.36
CA ALA A 26 27.66 13.66 20.32
C ALA A 26 27.28 13.37 21.79
N GLU A 27 25.98 13.39 22.10
CA GLU A 27 25.44 13.13 23.45
C GLU A 27 24.91 11.69 23.62
N ARG A 28 24.98 10.85 22.58
CA ARG A 28 24.48 9.46 22.66
C ARG A 28 25.52 8.53 23.29
N PRO A 29 25.09 7.55 24.10
CA PRO A 29 25.99 6.51 24.62
C PRO A 29 26.60 5.62 23.53
N GLN A 30 25.86 5.42 22.43
CA GLN A 30 26.32 4.72 21.23
C GLN A 30 26.00 5.59 20.02
N PRO A 31 27.01 6.04 19.25
CA PRO A 31 26.78 6.77 18.02
C PRO A 31 26.12 5.87 16.97
N ARG A 32 25.27 6.42 16.12
CA ARG A 32 24.57 5.64 15.09
C ARG A 32 25.35 5.64 13.79
N VAL A 33 25.17 4.58 13.01
CA VAL A 33 25.60 4.51 11.62
C VAL A 33 24.48 4.00 10.72
N VAL A 34 24.36 4.62 9.54
CA VAL A 34 23.47 4.18 8.45
C VAL A 34 24.28 3.49 7.37
N LEU A 35 23.95 2.25 7.05
CA LEU A 35 24.59 1.51 5.97
C LEU A 35 23.86 1.77 4.64
N ILE A 36 24.59 2.06 3.57
CA ILE A 36 24.02 2.33 2.24
C ILE A 36 24.56 1.32 1.23
N VAL A 37 23.66 0.56 0.59
CA VAL A 37 24.02 -0.56 -0.30
C VAL A 37 23.43 -0.41 -1.70
N HIS A 38 24.21 -0.78 -2.71
CA HIS A 38 23.89 -0.56 -4.12
C HIS A 38 23.15 -1.74 -4.77
N GLY A 39 22.57 -1.51 -5.94
CA GLY A 39 21.90 -2.52 -6.75
C GLY A 39 22.83 -3.37 -7.61
N ILE A 40 22.22 -4.18 -8.47
CA ILE A 40 22.92 -5.03 -9.43
C ILE A 40 23.80 -4.20 -10.36
N LEU A 41 25.01 -4.69 -10.65
CA LEU A 41 26.04 -3.98 -11.45
C LEU A 41 26.45 -2.59 -10.92
N GLY A 42 25.96 -2.19 -9.76
CA GLY A 42 26.29 -0.92 -9.12
C GLY A 42 27.61 -0.96 -8.37
N HIS A 43 27.91 0.18 -7.77
CA HIS A 43 29.01 0.41 -6.83
C HIS A 43 28.55 1.48 -5.81
N LYS A 44 29.33 1.72 -4.76
CA LYS A 44 29.02 2.63 -3.65
C LYS A 44 28.79 4.10 -4.04
N ASP A 45 29.18 4.50 -5.24
CA ASP A 45 28.96 5.85 -5.79
C ASP A 45 28.03 5.84 -7.02
N TYR A 46 27.27 4.76 -7.22
CA TYR A 46 26.45 4.52 -8.41
C TYR A 46 25.03 5.05 -8.23
N LEU A 47 24.70 6.20 -8.85
CA LEU A 47 23.43 6.95 -8.75
C LEU A 47 23.43 7.96 -7.59
N PHE A 48 22.45 7.86 -6.68
CA PHE A 48 22.20 8.83 -5.61
C PHE A 48 22.93 8.50 -4.31
N GLN A 49 23.63 7.37 -4.20
CA GLN A 49 24.20 6.82 -2.96
C GLN A 49 25.23 7.77 -2.34
N ARG A 50 26.06 8.39 -3.18
CA ARG A 50 27.02 9.41 -2.74
C ARG A 50 26.30 10.67 -2.25
N VAL A 51 25.33 11.17 -3.01
CA VAL A 51 24.56 12.38 -2.66
C VAL A 51 23.78 12.13 -1.36
N LEU A 52 23.15 10.98 -1.22
CA LEU A 52 22.45 10.55 -0.01
C LEU A 52 23.37 10.54 1.21
N ALA A 53 24.54 9.90 1.12
CA ALA A 53 25.50 9.85 2.22
C ALA A 53 25.96 11.26 2.64
N GLN A 54 26.13 12.17 1.67
CA GLN A 54 26.51 13.57 1.89
C GLN A 54 25.38 14.41 2.52
N THR A 55 24.12 14.08 2.25
CA THR A 55 22.96 14.85 2.77
C THR A 55 22.40 14.29 4.08
N LEU A 56 22.57 12.99 4.37
CA LEU A 56 22.06 12.39 5.61
C LEU A 56 22.60 13.10 6.84
N PRO A 57 21.79 13.42 7.84
CA PRO A 57 22.28 14.14 9.02
C PRO A 57 23.09 13.23 9.97
N ILE A 58 23.01 11.91 9.79
CA ILE A 58 23.66 10.86 10.60
C ILE A 58 24.90 10.34 9.88
N THR A 59 25.91 9.88 10.64
CA THR A 59 27.06 9.13 10.11
C THR A 59 26.60 7.98 9.21
N SER A 60 27.20 7.84 8.03
CA SER A 60 26.81 6.81 7.07
C SER A 60 28.01 6.13 6.44
N PHE A 61 27.85 4.85 6.11
CA PHE A 61 28.85 4.05 5.43
C PHE A 61 28.26 3.41 4.18
N ARG A 62 28.80 3.80 3.02
CA ARG A 62 28.44 3.21 1.72
C ARG A 62 29.57 2.33 1.22
N PHE A 63 29.27 1.12 0.78
CA PHE A 63 30.31 0.16 0.39
C PHE A 63 29.96 -0.62 -0.87
N ASP A 64 31.00 -1.15 -1.50
CA ASP A 64 30.86 -2.06 -2.63
C ASP A 64 30.65 -3.48 -2.10
N PHE A 65 29.61 -4.18 -2.57
CA PHE A 65 29.50 -5.62 -2.33
C PHE A 65 30.70 -6.37 -2.92
N ARG A 66 31.00 -7.56 -2.39
CA ARG A 66 32.04 -8.41 -2.98
C ARG A 66 31.79 -8.63 -4.47
N GLY A 67 32.86 -8.63 -5.26
CA GLY A 67 32.80 -8.72 -6.71
C GLY A 67 32.41 -7.41 -7.42
N ASN A 68 32.08 -6.34 -6.69
CA ASN A 68 31.67 -5.05 -7.23
C ASN A 68 32.67 -3.93 -6.89
N GLY A 69 32.69 -2.88 -7.71
CA GLY A 69 33.51 -1.68 -7.48
C GLY A 69 34.98 -1.97 -7.13
N GLU A 70 35.40 -1.54 -5.94
CA GLU A 70 36.75 -1.71 -5.39
C GLU A 70 36.87 -2.90 -4.42
N SER A 71 35.77 -3.60 -4.14
CA SER A 71 35.79 -4.79 -3.27
C SER A 71 36.36 -6.01 -3.99
N GLY A 72 37.01 -6.88 -3.22
CA GLY A 72 37.51 -8.18 -3.68
C GLY A 72 36.38 -9.16 -3.98
N GLY A 73 36.74 -10.38 -4.39
CA GLY A 73 35.76 -11.44 -4.74
C GLY A 73 35.35 -11.43 -6.20
N SER A 74 34.41 -12.33 -6.55
CA SER A 74 33.96 -12.54 -7.94
C SER A 74 32.64 -11.83 -8.23
N PRO A 75 32.49 -11.16 -9.40
CA PRO A 75 31.23 -10.51 -9.77
C PRO A 75 30.06 -11.50 -9.84
N GLY A 76 28.93 -11.15 -9.22
CA GLY A 76 27.70 -11.96 -9.23
C GLY A 76 26.46 -11.15 -9.64
N TYR A 77 25.51 -11.80 -10.31
CA TYR A 77 24.28 -11.17 -10.79
C TYR A 77 23.23 -11.05 -9.65
N CYS A 78 22.91 -12.14 -8.94
CA CYS A 78 21.83 -12.16 -7.94
C CYS A 78 22.23 -12.89 -6.63
N ASN A 79 23.34 -12.46 -6.02
CA ASN A 79 23.88 -13.12 -4.82
C ASN A 79 23.35 -12.48 -3.52
N ILE A 80 22.03 -12.49 -3.31
CA ILE A 80 21.40 -11.87 -2.12
C ILE A 80 21.99 -12.39 -0.80
N LEU A 81 22.32 -13.68 -0.73
CA LEU A 81 22.91 -14.28 0.47
C LEU A 81 24.31 -13.73 0.75
N GLU A 82 25.20 -13.70 -0.25
CA GLU A 82 26.55 -13.15 -0.07
C GLU A 82 26.53 -11.64 0.17
N ASP A 83 25.64 -10.89 -0.51
CA ASP A 83 25.41 -9.48 -0.25
C ASP A 83 24.95 -9.28 1.22
N THR A 84 24.11 -10.18 1.75
CA THR A 84 23.66 -10.13 3.15
C THR A 84 24.81 -10.43 4.11
N ASP A 85 25.68 -11.39 3.80
CA ASP A 85 26.87 -11.70 4.59
C ASP A 85 27.84 -10.52 4.62
N ASP A 86 27.95 -9.76 3.52
CA ASP A 86 28.72 -8.52 3.48
C ASP A 86 28.11 -7.44 4.39
N ILE A 87 26.77 -7.31 4.41
CA ILE A 87 26.10 -6.39 5.35
C ILE A 87 26.38 -6.80 6.80
N HIS A 88 26.31 -8.09 7.12
CA HIS A 88 26.67 -8.61 8.45
C HIS A 88 28.11 -8.31 8.82
N THR A 89 29.04 -8.53 7.89
CA THR A 89 30.47 -8.24 8.07
C THR A 89 30.71 -6.77 8.41
N VAL A 90 30.09 -5.87 7.64
CA VAL A 90 30.20 -4.43 7.83
C VAL A 90 29.51 -3.98 9.12
N ALA A 91 28.31 -4.49 9.40
CA ALA A 91 27.56 -4.22 10.62
C ALA A 91 28.40 -4.58 11.86
N LYS A 92 28.93 -5.81 11.89
CA LYS A 92 29.79 -6.30 12.97
C LYS A 92 31.00 -5.39 13.19
N TYR A 93 31.67 -4.98 12.12
CA TYR A 93 32.81 -4.07 12.21
C TYR A 93 32.46 -2.75 12.92
N PHE A 94 31.32 -2.14 12.59
CA PHE A 94 30.89 -0.90 13.25
C PHE A 94 30.39 -1.14 14.68
N GLU A 95 29.72 -2.25 14.95
CA GLU A 95 29.30 -2.62 16.30
C GLU A 95 30.48 -2.87 17.23
N ASP A 96 31.55 -3.51 16.74
CA ASP A 96 32.81 -3.71 17.48
C ASP A 96 33.52 -2.37 17.77
N LEU A 97 33.27 -1.34 16.95
CA LEU A 97 33.69 0.05 17.19
C LEU A 97 32.74 0.84 18.11
N GLY A 98 31.67 0.21 18.59
CA GLY A 98 30.70 0.81 19.52
C GLY A 98 29.53 1.54 18.86
N TYR A 99 29.36 1.43 17.54
CA TYR A 99 28.22 2.03 16.85
C TYR A 99 26.94 1.19 16.98
N GLU A 100 25.79 1.87 16.97
CA GLU A 100 24.48 1.29 16.74
C GLU A 100 24.21 1.25 15.22
N ILE A 101 23.93 0.06 14.66
CA ILE A 101 23.43 -0.04 13.29
C ILE A 101 21.99 0.45 13.26
N TYR A 102 21.82 1.73 12.93
CA TYR A 102 20.53 2.41 13.06
C TYR A 102 19.62 2.18 11.86
N ALA A 103 20.20 2.08 10.67
CA ALA A 103 19.44 1.83 9.46
C ALA A 103 20.26 1.17 8.35
N VAL A 104 19.56 0.48 7.45
CA VAL A 104 20.11 0.08 6.15
C VAL A 104 19.27 0.64 5.02
N VAL A 105 19.89 1.39 4.12
CA VAL A 105 19.29 1.93 2.90
C VAL A 105 19.79 1.14 1.70
N GLY A 106 18.88 0.46 0.99
CA GLY A 106 19.24 -0.34 -0.16
C GLY A 106 18.51 0.06 -1.44
N HIS A 107 19.22 0.02 -2.56
CA HIS A 107 18.67 0.20 -3.90
C HIS A 107 18.56 -1.11 -4.66
N SER A 108 17.43 -1.35 -5.34
CA SER A 108 17.24 -2.49 -6.25
C SER A 108 17.60 -3.83 -5.58
N ARG A 109 18.62 -4.55 -6.04
CA ARG A 109 19.14 -5.78 -5.41
C ARG A 109 19.53 -5.55 -3.95
N GLY A 110 20.26 -4.47 -3.67
CA GLY A 110 20.70 -4.12 -2.33
C GLY A 110 19.55 -3.86 -1.36
N ALA A 111 18.37 -3.43 -1.84
CA ALA A 111 17.18 -3.32 -1.01
C ALA A 111 16.72 -4.68 -0.46
N LEU A 112 16.86 -5.75 -1.25
CA LEU A 112 16.48 -7.09 -0.85
C LEU A 112 17.50 -7.71 0.09
N SER A 113 18.79 -7.45 -0.16
CA SER A 113 19.88 -7.83 0.75
C SER A 113 19.72 -7.11 2.11
N ALA A 114 19.33 -5.83 2.12
CA ALA A 114 19.00 -5.09 3.34
C ALA A 114 17.81 -5.69 4.10
N LEU A 115 16.76 -6.11 3.39
CA LEU A 115 15.62 -6.79 4.00
C LEU A 115 15.97 -8.16 4.55
N LYS A 116 16.79 -8.93 3.84
CA LYS A 116 17.27 -10.23 4.31
C LYS A 116 18.15 -10.06 5.55
N PHE A 117 19.05 -9.07 5.56
CA PHE A 117 19.82 -8.68 6.74
C PHE A 117 18.91 -8.36 7.93
N ALA A 118 17.88 -7.53 7.74
CA ALA A 118 16.93 -7.17 8.81
C ALA A 118 16.21 -8.39 9.44
N THR A 119 16.08 -9.50 8.71
CA THR A 119 15.50 -10.77 9.24
C THR A 119 16.51 -11.70 9.91
N THR A 120 17.81 -11.39 9.82
CA THR A 120 18.91 -12.27 10.25
C THR A 120 19.88 -11.59 11.20
N CYS A 121 19.77 -10.28 11.43
CA CYS A 121 20.60 -9.53 12.37
C CYS A 121 20.26 -9.89 13.82
N GLU A 122 21.29 -9.96 14.67
CA GLU A 122 21.13 -10.33 16.08
C GLU A 122 20.42 -9.25 16.89
N LYS A 123 20.71 -7.97 16.58
CA LYS A 123 20.05 -6.82 17.20
C LYS A 123 18.90 -6.33 16.30
N PRO A 124 17.78 -5.87 16.87
CA PRO A 124 16.70 -5.29 16.09
C PRO A 124 17.20 -4.09 15.28
N LEU A 125 17.06 -4.16 13.95
CA LEU A 125 17.38 -3.04 13.07
C LEU A 125 16.23 -2.00 13.11
N PRO A 126 16.47 -0.76 13.57
CA PRO A 126 15.38 0.20 13.75
C PRO A 126 14.70 0.62 12.44
N ILE A 127 15.47 0.75 11.35
CA ILE A 127 14.98 1.29 10.08
C ILE A 127 15.55 0.49 8.89
N VAL A 128 14.68 0.17 7.92
CA VAL A 128 15.08 -0.27 6.57
C VAL A 128 14.46 0.66 5.55
N VAL A 129 15.27 1.18 4.63
CA VAL A 129 14.80 1.99 3.49
C VAL A 129 15.01 1.17 2.21
N ASN A 130 13.89 0.82 1.57
CA ASN A 130 13.87 0.08 0.31
C ASN A 130 13.61 1.03 -0.86
N LEU A 131 14.60 1.23 -1.74
CA LEU A 131 14.50 2.06 -2.93
C LEU A 131 14.46 1.18 -4.18
N SER A 132 13.30 1.10 -4.84
CA SER A 132 13.09 0.30 -6.06
C SER A 132 13.49 -1.19 -5.94
N GLY A 133 13.33 -1.79 -4.75
CA GLY A 133 13.56 -3.22 -4.53
C GLY A 133 12.47 -4.10 -5.14
N ARG A 134 12.88 -5.23 -5.76
CA ARG A 134 11.97 -6.13 -6.46
C ARG A 134 11.42 -7.23 -5.55
N TYR A 135 10.13 -7.15 -5.24
CA TYR A 135 9.49 -8.13 -4.36
C TYR A 135 9.14 -9.46 -5.03
N LYS A 136 8.75 -9.44 -6.32
CA LYS A 136 8.37 -10.64 -7.09
C LYS A 136 9.40 -10.88 -8.20
N MET A 137 10.20 -11.93 -8.05
CA MET A 137 11.32 -12.24 -8.96
C MET A 137 10.95 -13.06 -10.22
N ASN A 138 9.76 -13.66 -10.26
CA ASN A 138 9.40 -14.69 -11.26
C ASN A 138 8.51 -14.21 -12.42
N ASP A 139 8.58 -12.94 -12.86
CA ASP A 139 7.68 -12.43 -13.93
C ASP A 139 8.20 -12.60 -15.38
N ASN A 140 9.35 -13.24 -15.58
CA ASN A 140 9.98 -13.50 -16.88
C ASN A 140 10.28 -12.27 -17.77
N GLN A 141 10.27 -11.03 -17.27
CA GLN A 141 10.45 -9.84 -18.11
C GLN A 141 11.76 -9.78 -18.91
N LEU A 142 12.89 -10.26 -18.36
CA LEU A 142 14.16 -10.26 -19.09
C LEU A 142 14.16 -11.30 -20.23
N LYS A 143 13.38 -12.41 -20.12
CA LYS A 143 13.16 -13.33 -21.24
C LYS A 143 12.34 -12.67 -22.36
N THR A 144 11.38 -11.82 -22.00
CA THR A 144 10.51 -11.13 -22.97
C THR A 144 11.19 -9.94 -23.63
N SER A 145 12.06 -9.23 -22.91
CA SER A 145 12.77 -8.03 -23.42
C SER A 145 14.12 -8.33 -24.08
N ARG A 146 14.76 -9.47 -23.74
CA ARG A 146 16.05 -9.92 -24.28
C ARG A 146 16.02 -11.43 -24.57
N PRO A 147 15.40 -11.85 -25.68
CA PRO A 147 15.18 -13.27 -26.01
C PRO A 147 16.47 -14.11 -26.03
N GLU A 148 17.61 -13.48 -26.38
CA GLU A 148 18.93 -14.11 -26.41
C GLU A 148 19.41 -14.54 -25.01
N ILE A 149 19.08 -13.77 -23.97
CA ILE A 149 19.40 -14.13 -22.58
C ILE A 149 18.49 -15.26 -22.13
N GLY A 150 17.18 -15.18 -22.47
CA GLY A 150 16.23 -16.25 -22.16
C GLY A 150 16.61 -17.59 -22.77
N LYS A 151 17.03 -17.59 -24.03
CA LYS A 151 17.50 -18.79 -24.74
C LYS A 151 18.78 -19.37 -24.14
N ALA A 152 19.77 -18.52 -23.82
CA ALA A 152 21.01 -18.98 -23.19
C ALA A 152 20.78 -19.57 -21.79
N LEU A 153 19.87 -18.98 -21.00
CA LEU A 153 19.46 -19.51 -19.70
C LEU A 153 18.75 -20.86 -19.83
N GLU A 154 17.95 -21.08 -20.88
CA GLU A 154 17.28 -22.36 -21.15
C GLU A 154 18.22 -23.45 -21.65
N GLU A 155 19.19 -23.09 -22.50
CA GLU A 155 20.14 -24.04 -23.09
C GLU A 155 21.31 -24.38 -22.16
N HIS A 156 21.82 -23.41 -21.40
CA HIS A 156 23.08 -23.54 -20.65
C HIS A 156 22.94 -23.26 -19.14
N GLY A 157 21.77 -22.81 -18.68
CA GLY A 157 21.53 -22.44 -17.28
C GLY A 157 22.16 -21.12 -16.84
N TYR A 158 22.93 -20.45 -17.71
CA TYR A 158 23.55 -19.15 -17.46
C TYR A 158 23.78 -18.36 -18.76
N PHE A 159 23.92 -17.04 -18.64
CA PHE A 159 24.34 -16.13 -19.70
C PHE A 159 25.50 -15.26 -19.19
N ASP A 160 26.62 -15.24 -19.91
CA ASP A 160 27.76 -14.39 -19.54
C ASP A 160 27.55 -12.98 -20.11
N TRP A 161 27.31 -12.01 -19.23
CA TRP A 161 27.11 -10.62 -19.61
C TRP A 161 28.37 -9.79 -19.36
N HIS A 162 28.97 -9.27 -20.43
CA HIS A 162 30.07 -8.32 -20.34
C HIS A 162 29.53 -6.91 -20.10
N VAL A 163 29.82 -6.35 -18.93
CA VAL A 163 29.30 -5.04 -18.49
C VAL A 163 30.42 -4.18 -17.95
N LYS A 164 30.40 -2.89 -18.36
CA LYS A 164 31.34 -1.90 -17.86
C LYS A 164 30.87 -1.40 -16.50
N GLN A 165 31.65 -1.67 -15.45
CA GLN A 165 31.48 -1.11 -14.11
C GLN A 165 32.55 -0.04 -13.90
N ARG A 166 32.16 1.24 -13.94
CA ARG A 166 33.09 2.39 -13.84
C ARG A 166 34.25 2.29 -14.85
N ASP A 167 35.44 1.91 -14.40
CA ASP A 167 36.67 1.85 -15.22
C ASP A 167 37.06 0.41 -15.65
N ARG A 168 36.28 -0.61 -15.27
CA ARG A 168 36.55 -2.02 -15.57
C ARG A 168 35.44 -2.67 -16.39
N ILE A 169 35.82 -3.64 -17.23
CA ILE A 169 34.87 -4.55 -17.88
C ILE A 169 34.81 -5.81 -17.02
N ALA A 170 33.64 -6.12 -16.49
CA ALA A 170 33.38 -7.33 -15.71
C ALA A 170 32.49 -8.27 -16.51
N THR A 171 32.81 -9.57 -16.48
CA THR A 171 31.92 -10.62 -16.97
C THR A 171 31.06 -11.09 -15.81
N VAL A 172 29.76 -10.84 -15.88
CA VAL A 172 28.81 -11.22 -14.84
C VAL A 172 27.98 -12.39 -15.34
N LYS A 173 28.01 -13.51 -14.61
CA LYS A 173 27.23 -14.70 -14.93
C LYS A 173 25.78 -14.50 -14.48
N VAL A 174 24.89 -14.27 -15.44
CA VAL A 174 23.44 -14.14 -15.25
C VAL A 174 22.84 -15.53 -15.17
N THR A 175 22.13 -15.84 -14.10
CA THR A 175 21.45 -17.14 -13.93
C THR A 175 19.93 -17.00 -13.83
N GLN A 176 19.39 -15.77 -13.75
CA GLN A 176 17.94 -15.48 -13.75
C GLN A 176 17.59 -14.10 -14.38
N PRO A 177 16.39 -13.92 -14.98
CA PRO A 177 15.94 -12.70 -15.63
C PRO A 177 15.36 -11.62 -14.68
N GLU A 178 15.84 -10.37 -14.77
CA GLU A 178 15.44 -9.22 -13.92
C GLU A 178 15.14 -7.86 -14.62
N THR A 179 13.94 -7.33 -14.36
CA THR A 179 13.58 -5.90 -14.42
C THR A 179 12.48 -5.61 -13.38
N VAL A 180 12.39 -4.39 -12.84
CA VAL A 180 11.53 -4.07 -11.68
C VAL A 180 10.33 -3.19 -12.06
N PRO A 181 9.09 -3.70 -11.95
CA PRO A 181 7.88 -2.88 -12.08
C PRO A 181 7.54 -2.10 -10.79
N PRO A 182 7.01 -0.87 -10.88
CA PRO A 182 6.59 -0.08 -9.72
C PRO A 182 5.57 -0.76 -8.79
N TYR A 183 4.69 -1.63 -9.30
CA TYR A 183 3.70 -2.34 -8.47
C TYR A 183 4.33 -3.29 -7.43
N ASN A 184 5.58 -3.71 -7.60
CA ASN A 184 6.28 -4.54 -6.63
C ASN A 184 6.59 -3.80 -5.31
N ALA A 185 6.78 -2.48 -5.35
CA ALA A 185 6.92 -1.67 -4.14
C ALA A 185 5.59 -1.63 -3.36
N ALA A 186 4.47 -1.53 -4.06
CA ALA A 186 3.13 -1.65 -3.47
C ALA A 186 2.86 -3.07 -2.92
N MET A 187 3.36 -4.14 -3.58
CA MET A 187 3.25 -5.51 -3.05
C MET A 187 4.12 -5.76 -1.81
N PHE A 188 5.29 -5.13 -1.72
CA PHE A 188 6.17 -5.23 -0.57
C PHE A 188 5.61 -4.47 0.64
N ALA A 189 5.09 -3.27 0.40
CA ALA A 189 4.25 -2.52 1.33
C ALA A 189 3.12 -3.41 1.92
N ASN A 190 2.59 -4.35 1.12
CA ASN A 190 1.56 -5.27 1.57
C ASN A 190 1.99 -6.37 2.54
N LYS A 191 3.29 -6.52 2.84
CA LYS A 191 3.82 -7.62 3.67
C LYS A 191 4.37 -7.15 5.01
N ILE A 192 4.64 -5.86 5.20
CA ILE A 192 5.24 -5.30 6.42
C ILE A 192 4.32 -4.23 7.02
N PRO A 193 3.81 -4.42 8.26
CA PRO A 193 2.76 -3.57 8.84
C PRO A 193 3.23 -2.18 9.28
N ASN A 194 4.55 -1.93 9.34
CA ASN A 194 5.13 -0.67 9.78
C ASN A 194 6.09 -0.12 8.71
N HIS A 195 5.55 0.37 7.60
CA HIS A 195 6.33 0.94 6.49
C HIS A 195 5.66 2.22 5.97
N THR A 196 6.43 3.09 5.32
CA THR A 196 5.93 4.25 4.56
C THR A 196 6.28 4.05 3.09
N LEU A 197 5.28 4.02 2.21
CA LEU A 197 5.50 3.99 0.77
C LEU A 197 5.49 5.42 0.22
N VAL A 198 6.54 5.79 -0.50
CA VAL A 198 6.61 7.04 -1.26
C VAL A 198 6.77 6.69 -2.73
N LEU A 199 5.88 7.21 -3.57
CA LEU A 199 5.95 7.09 -5.02
C LEU A 199 6.48 8.41 -5.57
N LEU A 200 7.50 8.33 -6.42
CA LEU A 200 8.01 9.48 -7.17
C LEU A 200 7.42 9.44 -8.58
N PRO A 201 6.55 10.40 -8.96
CA PRO A 201 6.02 10.50 -10.31
C PRO A 201 7.16 10.60 -11.34
N GLU A 202 7.00 9.96 -12.49
CA GLU A 202 7.99 9.97 -13.60
C GLU A 202 9.38 9.40 -13.26
N GLY A 203 9.57 8.81 -12.08
CA GLY A 203 10.84 8.19 -11.68
C GLY A 203 11.10 6.87 -12.39
N ASP A 204 12.25 6.76 -13.06
CA ASP A 204 12.73 5.47 -13.59
C ASP A 204 13.34 4.59 -12.47
N HIS A 205 13.67 3.33 -12.77
CA HIS A 205 14.25 2.38 -11.80
C HIS A 205 15.52 2.92 -11.11
N ASN A 206 16.24 3.80 -11.79
CA ASN A 206 17.49 4.40 -11.34
C ASN A 206 17.31 5.80 -10.77
N PHE A 207 16.09 6.37 -10.83
CA PHE A 207 15.74 7.74 -10.51
C PHE A 207 16.55 8.80 -11.27
N ARG A 208 16.91 8.53 -12.53
CA ARG A 208 17.73 9.47 -13.33
C ARG A 208 17.03 10.82 -13.45
N GLY A 209 17.74 11.89 -13.07
CA GLY A 209 17.20 13.25 -13.07
C GLY A 209 16.37 13.60 -11.81
N GLN A 210 16.26 12.70 -10.83
CA GLN A 210 15.51 12.88 -9.59
C GLN A 210 16.32 12.49 -8.33
N PHE A 211 17.66 12.48 -8.40
CA PHE A 211 18.51 12.03 -7.28
C PHE A 211 18.36 12.90 -6.03
N GLU A 212 18.23 14.21 -6.20
CA GLU A 212 17.99 15.16 -5.12
C GLU A 212 16.64 14.91 -4.44
N GLU A 213 15.61 14.58 -5.22
CA GLU A 213 14.26 14.31 -4.71
C GLU A 213 14.21 13.01 -3.90
N VAL A 214 14.81 11.93 -4.42
CA VAL A 214 14.97 10.67 -3.68
C VAL A 214 15.73 10.91 -2.37
N THR A 215 16.85 11.63 -2.45
CA THR A 215 17.68 11.93 -1.29
C THR A 215 16.89 12.73 -0.24
N LYS A 216 16.15 13.75 -0.68
CA LYS A 216 15.31 14.56 0.19
C LYS A 216 14.26 13.73 0.91
N VAL A 217 13.56 12.84 0.19
CA VAL A 217 12.55 11.95 0.79
C VAL A 217 13.16 11.09 1.91
N VAL A 218 14.34 10.50 1.67
CA VAL A 218 15.02 9.67 2.67
C VAL A 218 15.46 10.52 3.86
N VAL A 219 16.05 11.69 3.63
CA VAL A 219 16.51 12.61 4.68
C VAL A 219 15.34 13.12 5.53
N ASP A 220 14.23 13.52 4.91
CA ASP A 220 13.02 13.96 5.60
C ASP A 220 12.44 12.85 6.48
N PHE A 221 12.50 11.60 6.00
CA PHE A 221 12.08 10.42 6.77
C PHE A 221 12.95 10.23 8.02
N PHE A 222 14.28 10.35 7.91
CA PHE A 222 15.18 10.30 9.06
C PHE A 222 14.93 11.47 10.02
N ALA A 223 14.85 12.70 9.52
CA ALA A 223 14.59 13.88 10.33
C ALA A 223 13.27 13.76 11.12
N LYS A 224 12.21 13.25 10.48
CA LYS A 224 10.93 12.97 11.14
C LYS A 224 11.07 11.92 12.25
N HIS A 225 11.92 10.92 12.06
CA HIS A 225 12.18 9.90 13.08
C HIS A 225 13.13 10.35 14.20
N GLU A 226 14.04 11.30 13.96
CA GLU A 226 15.01 11.82 14.94
C GLU A 226 14.41 12.77 15.98
N HIS A 227 13.53 13.70 15.58
CA HIS A 227 12.75 14.55 16.50
C HIS A 227 11.78 13.73 17.39
N GLY A 228 11.79 12.42 17.17
CA GLY A 228 10.89 11.42 17.69
C GLY A 228 11.25 10.81 19.02
N ASN A 229 12.20 11.22 19.87
CA ASN A 229 12.33 10.53 21.18
C ASN A 229 11.25 10.98 22.19
N TYR A 230 11.06 12.29 22.35
CA TYR A 230 9.93 12.86 23.11
C TYR A 230 8.59 12.64 22.36
N GLN A 231 8.62 12.76 21.03
CA GLN A 231 7.47 12.41 20.21
C GLN A 231 7.23 10.90 20.09
N ARG A 232 8.16 9.97 20.33
CA ARG A 232 7.92 8.51 20.45
C ARG A 232 7.34 8.21 21.83
N ALA A 233 7.76 8.88 22.89
CA ALA A 233 7.06 8.77 24.17
C ALA A 233 5.60 9.24 24.06
N LEU A 234 5.33 10.26 23.23
CA LEU A 234 3.97 10.69 22.89
C LEU A 234 3.28 9.83 21.80
N ALA A 235 4.01 9.32 20.79
CA ALA A 235 3.50 8.60 19.60
C ALA A 235 3.40 7.08 19.79
N MET A 236 4.21 6.49 20.68
CA MET A 236 3.93 5.17 21.25
C MET A 236 2.63 5.22 22.07
N GLY A 237 2.11 6.41 22.36
CA GLY A 237 0.73 6.64 22.82
C GLY A 237 -0.17 7.46 21.85
N GLN A 238 0.22 7.73 20.60
CA GLN A 238 -0.58 8.59 19.68
C GLN A 238 -0.56 8.26 18.18
N THR A 239 0.31 7.41 17.63
CA THR A 239 0.27 7.09 16.18
C THR A 239 0.89 5.73 15.86
N THR A 240 0.41 4.66 16.48
CA THR A 240 0.22 3.42 15.71
C THR A 240 -1.07 3.57 14.91
N SER A 241 -1.02 4.33 13.81
CA SER A 241 -1.96 4.03 12.74
C SER A 241 -1.60 2.65 12.26
N LEU A 242 -2.40 1.66 12.66
CA LEU A 242 -2.37 0.31 12.14
C LEU A 242 -2.68 0.40 10.63
N VAL A 243 -1.66 0.68 9.80
CA VAL A 243 -1.81 0.63 8.34
C VAL A 243 -1.68 -0.84 7.95
N ILE A 244 -2.77 -1.58 8.16
CA ILE A 244 -2.91 -2.92 7.59
C ILE A 244 -2.97 -2.76 6.06
N PRO A 245 -2.15 -3.46 5.29
CA PRO A 245 -2.35 -3.53 3.85
C PRO A 245 -3.61 -4.31 3.55
N ARG A 246 -4.63 -3.58 3.09
CA ARG A 246 -5.96 -4.11 2.83
C ARG A 246 -6.13 -4.66 1.43
N TRP A 247 -5.25 -4.27 0.49
CA TRP A 247 -5.35 -4.70 -0.90
C TRP A 247 -5.13 -6.19 -1.03
N VAL A 248 -6.11 -6.88 -1.64
CA VAL A 248 -5.98 -8.29 -1.97
C VAL A 248 -6.02 -8.40 -3.49
N ASP A 249 -4.96 -8.95 -4.07
CA ASP A 249 -4.86 -9.15 -5.50
C ASP A 249 -5.81 -10.28 -5.93
N ILE A 250 -6.94 -9.89 -6.52
CA ILE A 250 -7.92 -10.78 -7.13
C ILE A 250 -7.87 -10.52 -8.64
N ASP A 251 -7.34 -11.49 -9.37
CA ASP A 251 -7.09 -11.34 -10.80
C ASP A 251 -8.39 -11.04 -11.56
N GLY A 252 -8.33 -10.01 -12.40
CA GLY A 252 -9.49 -9.48 -13.14
C GLY A 252 -10.41 -8.55 -12.34
N VAL A 253 -10.05 -8.16 -11.11
CA VAL A 253 -10.84 -7.25 -10.28
C VAL A 253 -10.02 -6.04 -9.87
N SER A 254 -10.52 -4.85 -10.21
CA SER A 254 -9.94 -3.60 -9.74
C SER A 254 -10.47 -3.21 -8.37
N ASN A 255 -9.75 -2.32 -7.70
CA ASN A 255 -10.15 -1.72 -6.44
C ASN A 255 -10.44 -2.70 -5.28
N PHE A 256 -9.95 -3.95 -5.32
CA PHE A 256 -10.28 -4.97 -4.32
C PHE A 256 -9.45 -4.85 -3.03
N ARG A 257 -10.11 -4.60 -1.89
CA ARG A 257 -9.46 -4.50 -0.58
C ARG A 257 -10.37 -4.87 0.59
N ASP A 258 -9.76 -5.28 1.70
CA ASP A 258 -10.38 -5.45 3.01
C ASP A 258 -10.80 -4.09 3.60
N VAL A 259 -11.88 -4.06 4.36
CA VAL A 259 -12.38 -2.87 5.06
C VAL A 259 -11.87 -2.81 6.51
N GLY A 260 -11.37 -3.93 7.05
CA GLY A 260 -10.89 -4.03 8.42
C GLY A 260 -9.58 -3.30 8.72
N GLY A 261 -9.25 -3.26 10.01
CA GLY A 261 -8.03 -2.67 10.57
C GLY A 261 -8.16 -1.22 11.03
N TRP A 262 -9.31 -0.57 10.85
CA TRP A 262 -9.49 0.82 11.25
C TRP A 262 -9.74 0.95 12.76
N PRO A 263 -9.02 1.83 13.47
CA PRO A 263 -9.26 2.06 14.89
C PRO A 263 -10.60 2.78 15.12
N LEU A 264 -11.23 2.49 16.25
CA LEU A 264 -12.40 3.24 16.70
C LEU A 264 -11.97 4.58 17.32
N ARG A 265 -12.86 5.58 17.23
CA ARG A 265 -12.59 6.94 17.70
C ARG A 265 -12.29 7.03 19.20
N ASP A 266 -12.80 6.09 20.00
CA ASP A 266 -12.61 6.07 21.46
C ASP A 266 -11.44 5.18 21.92
N GLY A 267 -10.73 4.55 20.97
CA GLY A 267 -9.66 3.60 21.24
C GLY A 267 -10.11 2.30 21.90
N SER A 268 -11.42 2.01 21.93
CA SER A 268 -11.96 0.79 22.56
C SER A 268 -11.71 -0.46 21.73
N GLY A 269 -11.35 -0.33 20.47
CA GLY A 269 -11.19 -1.44 19.54
C GLY A 269 -10.80 -0.99 18.13
N TYR A 270 -10.91 -1.93 17.20
CA TYR A 270 -10.72 -1.70 15.77
C TYR A 270 -11.65 -2.59 14.93
N ILE A 271 -11.80 -2.26 13.65
CA ILE A 271 -12.65 -3.02 12.72
C ILE A 271 -12.00 -4.37 12.39
N ARG A 272 -12.73 -5.45 12.58
CA ARG A 272 -12.31 -6.83 12.30
C ARG A 272 -11.96 -7.02 10.83
N GLU A 273 -10.81 -7.62 10.59
CA GLU A 273 -10.31 -7.93 9.26
C GLU A 273 -11.03 -9.14 8.66
N ARG A 274 -11.04 -9.21 7.33
CA ARG A 274 -11.53 -10.33 6.52
C ARG A 274 -13.01 -10.66 6.73
N VAL A 275 -13.82 -9.69 7.15
CA VAL A 275 -15.28 -9.83 7.23
C VAL A 275 -15.96 -9.15 6.04
N VAL A 276 -15.49 -7.95 5.67
CA VAL A 276 -16.05 -7.18 4.56
C VAL A 276 -14.91 -6.75 3.63
N PHE A 277 -15.02 -7.15 2.38
CA PHE A 277 -14.19 -6.65 1.29
C PHE A 277 -15.00 -5.68 0.43
N ARG A 278 -14.30 -4.73 -0.19
CA ARG A 278 -14.87 -3.83 -1.21
C ARG A 278 -14.11 -3.96 -2.52
N SER A 279 -14.79 -3.75 -3.64
CA SER A 279 -14.14 -3.84 -4.96
C SER A 279 -14.88 -3.08 -6.07
N GLY A 280 -14.23 -2.98 -7.23
CA GLY A 280 -14.90 -2.79 -8.51
C GLY A 280 -15.73 -4.00 -8.93
N HIS A 281 -16.31 -3.94 -10.12
CA HIS A 281 -17.20 -5.00 -10.59
C HIS A 281 -16.48 -6.34 -10.77
N LEU A 282 -17.17 -7.42 -10.43
CA LEU A 282 -16.64 -8.78 -10.44
C LEU A 282 -16.88 -9.53 -11.76
N SER A 283 -17.33 -8.86 -12.82
CA SER A 283 -17.68 -9.53 -14.09
C SER A 283 -16.47 -10.01 -14.91
N LYS A 284 -15.28 -9.45 -14.65
CA LYS A 284 -14.02 -9.82 -15.32
C LYS A 284 -13.18 -10.82 -14.52
N LEU A 285 -13.76 -11.44 -13.49
CA LEU A 285 -13.06 -12.40 -12.64
C LEU A 285 -12.50 -13.56 -13.48
N SER A 286 -11.18 -13.73 -13.46
CA SER A 286 -10.53 -14.82 -14.17
C SER A 286 -10.68 -16.16 -13.42
N PRO A 287 -10.34 -17.30 -14.03
CA PRO A 287 -10.25 -18.57 -13.30
C PRO A 287 -9.31 -18.50 -12.07
N GLN A 288 -8.21 -17.74 -12.18
CA GLN A 288 -7.30 -17.50 -11.06
C GLN A 288 -7.96 -16.61 -9.99
N GLY A 289 -8.61 -15.52 -10.40
CA GLY A 289 -9.37 -14.63 -9.52
C GLY A 289 -10.40 -15.40 -8.71
N ARG A 290 -11.09 -16.37 -9.33
CA ARG A 290 -12.09 -17.22 -8.64
C ARG A 290 -11.45 -18.07 -7.57
N ALA A 291 -10.32 -18.72 -7.90
CA ALA A 291 -9.57 -19.51 -6.93
C ALA A 291 -9.02 -18.66 -5.77
N GLN A 292 -8.65 -17.40 -6.03
CA GLN A 292 -8.24 -16.45 -4.99
C GLN A 292 -9.43 -16.05 -4.10
N LEU A 293 -10.57 -15.70 -4.68
CA LEU A 293 -11.77 -15.29 -3.96
C LEU A 293 -12.32 -16.43 -3.07
N SER A 294 -12.28 -17.67 -3.55
CA SER A 294 -12.66 -18.85 -2.74
C SER A 294 -11.81 -19.02 -1.47
N LYS A 295 -10.53 -18.64 -1.51
CA LYS A 295 -9.64 -18.70 -0.32
C LYS A 295 -9.97 -17.65 0.74
N LEU A 296 -10.75 -16.63 0.38
CA LEU A 296 -11.23 -15.60 1.31
C LEU A 296 -12.53 -15.99 2.03
N ASN A 297 -13.07 -17.19 1.76
CA ASN A 297 -14.32 -17.69 2.34
C ASN A 297 -15.49 -16.69 2.18
N VAL A 298 -15.56 -16.05 1.01
CA VAL A 298 -16.66 -15.16 0.67
C VAL A 298 -17.94 -15.97 0.53
N LYS A 299 -18.99 -15.59 1.26
CA LYS A 299 -20.32 -16.22 1.20
C LYS A 299 -21.26 -15.50 0.25
N ALA A 300 -21.11 -14.17 0.14
CA ALA A 300 -21.95 -13.38 -0.74
C ALA A 300 -21.25 -12.17 -1.33
N THR A 301 -21.76 -11.74 -2.49
CA THR A 301 -21.38 -10.50 -3.15
C THR A 301 -22.61 -9.62 -3.34
N PHE A 302 -22.54 -8.38 -2.86
CA PHE A 302 -23.58 -7.37 -3.02
C PHE A 302 -23.21 -6.44 -4.16
N ASP A 303 -23.91 -6.59 -5.28
CA ASP A 303 -23.70 -5.82 -6.50
C ASP A 303 -24.64 -4.62 -6.53
N PHE A 304 -24.10 -3.44 -6.24
CA PHE A 304 -24.87 -2.20 -6.16
C PHE A 304 -25.11 -1.51 -7.52
N ARG A 305 -24.79 -2.18 -8.64
CA ARG A 305 -24.90 -1.61 -9.98
C ARG A 305 -26.34 -1.42 -10.44
N LEU A 306 -26.53 -0.46 -11.35
CA LEU A 306 -27.76 -0.25 -12.10
C LEU A 306 -27.88 -1.31 -13.21
N ASP A 307 -29.09 -1.61 -13.65
CA ASP A 307 -29.35 -2.62 -14.67
C ASP A 307 -28.61 -2.38 -15.99
N HIS A 308 -28.44 -1.11 -16.40
CA HIS A 308 -27.72 -0.79 -17.63
C HIS A 308 -26.21 -1.11 -17.52
N GLU A 309 -25.61 -0.91 -16.33
CA GLU A 309 -24.21 -1.27 -16.07
C GLU A 309 -24.05 -2.79 -16.05
N ILE A 310 -25.03 -3.51 -15.50
CA ILE A 310 -25.07 -4.98 -15.55
C ILE A 310 -25.20 -5.48 -17.00
N LYS A 311 -26.06 -4.87 -17.82
CA LYS A 311 -26.21 -5.21 -19.24
C LYS A 311 -24.92 -4.96 -20.04
N ARG A 312 -24.21 -3.87 -19.75
CA ARG A 312 -22.96 -3.49 -20.43
C ARG A 312 -21.78 -4.37 -20.01
N ASP A 313 -21.55 -4.51 -18.72
CA ASP A 313 -20.32 -5.10 -18.18
C ASP A 313 -20.48 -6.57 -17.79
N GLY A 314 -21.73 -7.07 -17.72
CA GLY A 314 -22.07 -8.41 -17.26
C GLY A 314 -22.12 -8.55 -15.73
N ILE A 315 -22.44 -9.75 -15.27
CA ILE A 315 -22.42 -10.15 -13.85
C ILE A 315 -21.23 -11.06 -13.55
N MET A 316 -20.94 -11.22 -12.26
CA MET A 316 -20.01 -12.26 -11.79
C MET A 316 -20.48 -13.64 -12.24
N GLN A 317 -19.56 -14.46 -12.73
CA GLN A 317 -19.85 -15.85 -13.06
C GLN A 317 -20.16 -16.65 -11.79
N GLU A 318 -21.06 -17.62 -11.89
CA GLU A 318 -21.45 -18.45 -10.75
C GLU A 318 -20.23 -19.16 -10.13
N MET A 319 -20.20 -19.16 -8.79
CA MET A 319 -19.18 -19.81 -7.99
C MET A 319 -19.86 -20.61 -6.88
N SER A 320 -19.43 -21.87 -6.71
CA SER A 320 -19.96 -22.71 -5.64
C SER A 320 -19.73 -22.07 -4.27
N GLY A 321 -20.79 -21.99 -3.46
CA GLY A 321 -20.75 -21.43 -2.12
C GLY A 321 -20.76 -19.90 -2.04
N VAL A 322 -20.90 -19.18 -3.17
CA VAL A 322 -21.00 -17.72 -3.22
C VAL A 322 -22.33 -17.30 -3.83
N THR A 323 -23.15 -16.56 -3.07
CA THR A 323 -24.41 -16.01 -3.57
C THR A 323 -24.26 -14.56 -4.01
N ARG A 324 -24.68 -14.22 -5.23
CA ARG A 324 -24.75 -12.83 -5.69
C ARG A 324 -26.13 -12.23 -5.41
N PHE A 325 -26.14 -11.07 -4.74
CA PHE A 325 -27.32 -10.24 -4.59
C PHE A 325 -27.22 -8.98 -5.45
N GLY A 326 -28.18 -8.76 -6.36
CA GLY A 326 -28.26 -7.54 -7.16
C GLY A 326 -29.06 -6.47 -6.42
N TYR A 327 -28.38 -5.56 -5.73
CA TYR A 327 -28.99 -4.54 -4.86
C TYR A 327 -28.77 -3.15 -5.42
N ASN A 328 -29.55 -2.79 -6.43
CA ASN A 328 -29.43 -1.49 -7.08
C ASN A 328 -29.73 -0.34 -6.10
N LEU A 329 -28.70 0.27 -5.51
CA LEU A 329 -28.89 1.35 -4.52
C LEU A 329 -29.49 2.63 -5.12
N TYR A 330 -29.56 2.75 -6.44
CA TYR A 330 -30.20 3.85 -7.15
C TYR A 330 -31.61 3.53 -7.66
N GLU A 331 -32.16 2.35 -7.38
CA GLU A 331 -33.44 1.87 -7.93
C GLU A 331 -34.58 2.91 -7.81
N ASN A 332 -34.64 3.63 -6.69
CA ASN A 332 -35.70 4.61 -6.45
C ASN A 332 -35.43 6.00 -7.06
N VAL A 333 -34.20 6.27 -7.51
CA VAL A 333 -33.72 7.59 -7.98
C VAL A 333 -33.52 7.61 -9.50
N VAL A 334 -33.01 6.53 -10.08
CA VAL A 334 -32.72 6.46 -11.51
C VAL A 334 -33.78 5.62 -12.21
N LYS A 335 -34.80 6.28 -12.77
CA LYS A 335 -35.90 5.64 -13.52
C LYS A 335 -35.84 5.87 -15.02
N SER A 336 -35.00 6.82 -15.46
CA SER A 336 -34.80 7.20 -16.85
C SER A 336 -33.36 7.63 -17.13
N ASP A 337 -32.99 7.69 -18.41
CA ASP A 337 -31.66 8.19 -18.83
C ASP A 337 -31.42 9.65 -18.41
N LYS A 338 -32.49 10.46 -18.32
CA LYS A 338 -32.41 11.84 -17.81
C LYS A 338 -32.05 11.88 -16.33
N ASP A 339 -32.60 10.96 -15.53
CA ASP A 339 -32.30 10.87 -14.10
C ASP A 339 -30.86 10.40 -13.87
N LEU A 340 -30.40 9.45 -14.70
CA LEU A 340 -29.01 9.00 -14.70
C LEU A 340 -28.07 10.15 -15.02
N PHE A 341 -28.34 10.89 -16.09
CA PHE A 341 -27.54 12.05 -16.49
C PHE A 341 -27.48 13.09 -15.36
N ARG A 342 -28.63 13.45 -14.78
CA ARG A 342 -28.70 14.38 -13.64
C ARG A 342 -27.86 13.89 -12.46
N THR A 343 -27.96 12.60 -12.13
CA THR A 343 -27.22 11.97 -11.03
C THR A 343 -25.71 11.95 -11.26
N LEU A 344 -25.25 11.94 -12.51
CA LEU A 344 -23.83 12.02 -12.84
C LEU A 344 -23.31 13.46 -12.86
N MET A 345 -24.13 14.43 -13.30
CA MET A 345 -23.72 15.82 -13.40
C MET A 345 -23.49 16.52 -12.07
N VAL A 346 -24.13 16.07 -10.98
CA VAL A 346 -23.87 16.65 -9.65
C VAL A 346 -22.40 16.53 -9.24
N PHE A 347 -21.66 15.51 -9.70
CA PHE A 347 -20.24 15.37 -9.34
C PHE A 347 -19.33 16.44 -9.94
N LEU A 348 -19.79 17.16 -10.97
CA LEU A 348 -19.09 18.31 -11.55
C LEU A 348 -19.20 19.57 -10.68
N GLU A 349 -20.14 19.60 -9.74
CA GLU A 349 -20.38 20.74 -8.84
C GLU A 349 -19.40 20.74 -7.63
N GLY A 350 -18.35 19.91 -7.67
CA GLY A 350 -17.36 19.78 -6.61
C GLY A 350 -17.89 19.05 -5.37
N GLU A 351 -17.30 19.34 -4.21
CA GLU A 351 -17.52 18.58 -2.97
C GLU A 351 -18.98 18.56 -2.51
N GLU A 352 -19.70 19.69 -2.66
CA GLU A 352 -21.12 19.73 -2.33
C GLU A 352 -21.97 18.84 -3.25
N GLY A 353 -21.59 18.78 -4.53
CA GLY A 353 -22.22 17.94 -5.53
C GLY A 353 -22.08 16.45 -5.20
N PHE A 354 -20.87 16.03 -4.80
CA PHE A 354 -20.62 14.70 -4.23
C PHE A 354 -21.54 14.43 -3.03
N ALA A 355 -21.63 15.36 -2.09
CA ALA A 355 -22.46 15.20 -0.90
C ALA A 355 -23.95 15.04 -1.24
N ARG A 356 -24.47 15.85 -2.18
CA ARG A 356 -25.86 15.72 -2.67
C ARG A 356 -26.10 14.38 -3.35
N GLY A 357 -25.18 13.93 -4.20
CA GLY A 357 -25.26 12.62 -4.86
C GLY A 357 -25.26 11.48 -3.85
N TYR A 358 -24.41 11.54 -2.83
CA TYR A 358 -24.28 10.50 -1.81
C TYR A 358 -25.46 10.44 -0.85
N MET A 359 -26.01 11.60 -0.48
CA MET A 359 -27.29 11.63 0.23
C MET A 359 -28.42 11.00 -0.60
N SER A 360 -28.45 11.22 -1.91
CA SER A 360 -29.45 10.58 -2.79
C SER A 360 -29.32 9.05 -2.81
N ILE A 361 -28.08 8.52 -2.83
CA ILE A 361 -27.82 7.08 -2.70
C ILE A 361 -28.34 6.57 -1.34
N LEU A 362 -28.00 7.26 -0.25
CA LEU A 362 -28.39 6.85 1.11
C LEU A 362 -29.91 6.82 1.28
N GLU A 363 -30.62 7.82 0.78
CA GLU A 363 -32.08 7.88 0.87
C GLU A 363 -32.75 6.77 0.07
N SER A 364 -32.26 6.51 -1.15
CA SER A 364 -32.75 5.44 -2.02
C SER A 364 -32.47 4.04 -1.48
N GLY A 365 -31.26 3.86 -0.93
CA GLY A 365 -30.70 2.56 -0.54
C GLY A 365 -31.06 2.10 0.87
N LYS A 366 -31.81 2.88 1.66
CA LYS A 366 -32.14 2.61 3.08
C LYS A 366 -32.47 1.15 3.37
N LYS A 367 -33.49 0.61 2.69
CA LYS A 367 -33.96 -0.76 2.88
C LYS A 367 -32.87 -1.77 2.51
N LEU A 368 -32.24 -1.60 1.36
CA LEU A 368 -31.22 -2.52 0.85
C LEU A 368 -29.98 -2.55 1.76
N ILE A 369 -29.51 -1.40 2.24
CA ILE A 369 -28.41 -1.32 3.21
C ILE A 369 -28.76 -2.09 4.49
N GLY A 370 -30.01 -1.94 4.97
CA GLY A 370 -30.49 -2.71 6.11
C GLY A 370 -30.52 -4.22 5.85
N ASP A 371 -30.96 -4.64 4.67
CA ASP A 371 -30.99 -6.05 4.27
C ASP A 371 -29.57 -6.65 4.18
N VAL A 372 -28.57 -5.89 3.70
CA VAL A 372 -27.15 -6.31 3.73
C VAL A 372 -26.67 -6.52 5.17
N PHE A 373 -26.95 -5.59 6.07
CA PHE A 373 -26.54 -5.73 7.48
C PHE A 373 -27.20 -6.92 8.16
N ARG A 374 -28.49 -7.18 7.91
CA ARG A 374 -29.17 -8.38 8.41
C ARG A 374 -28.56 -9.66 7.86
N TYR A 375 -28.24 -9.70 6.57
CA TYR A 375 -27.52 -10.83 5.98
C TYR A 375 -26.19 -11.06 6.69
N MET A 376 -25.40 -10.00 6.91
CA MET A 376 -24.12 -10.11 7.61
C MET A 376 -24.26 -10.70 9.02
N ILE A 377 -25.26 -10.27 9.77
CA ILE A 377 -25.54 -10.76 11.13
C ILE A 377 -25.91 -12.25 11.13
N VAL A 378 -26.71 -12.70 10.17
CA VAL A 378 -27.23 -14.06 10.12
C VAL A 378 -26.20 -15.05 9.54
N GLU A 379 -25.49 -14.65 8.49
CA GLU A 379 -24.72 -15.59 7.66
C GLU A 379 -23.21 -15.56 7.95
N LEU A 380 -22.70 -14.51 8.62
CA LEU A 380 -21.28 -14.40 8.91
C LEU A 380 -20.91 -14.92 10.29
N SER A 381 -19.89 -15.77 10.33
CA SER A 381 -19.27 -16.34 11.51
C SER A 381 -17.81 -15.91 11.62
N ILE A 382 -17.46 -15.38 12.79
CA ILE A 382 -16.08 -15.04 13.16
C ILE A 382 -15.21 -16.32 13.20
N GLU A 383 -15.74 -17.40 13.75
CA GLU A 383 -15.02 -18.68 13.89
C GLU A 383 -14.70 -19.30 12.52
N GLN A 384 -15.66 -19.26 11.60
CA GLN A 384 -15.47 -19.77 10.24
C GLN A 384 -14.74 -18.77 9.33
N LYS A 385 -14.47 -17.55 9.79
CA LYS A 385 -13.83 -16.47 9.01
C LYS A 385 -14.53 -16.23 7.68
N SER A 386 -15.86 -16.21 7.69
CA SER A 386 -16.67 -15.95 6.50
C SER A 386 -16.71 -14.47 6.16
N ALA A 387 -16.74 -14.14 4.87
CA ALA A 387 -16.70 -12.76 4.41
C ALA A 387 -17.79 -12.43 3.38
N VAL A 388 -17.97 -11.13 3.12
CA VAL A 388 -18.79 -10.62 2.00
C VAL A 388 -17.98 -9.64 1.16
N VAL A 389 -18.38 -9.46 -0.11
CA VAL A 389 -17.85 -8.41 -0.98
C VAL A 389 -18.96 -7.42 -1.31
N ALA A 390 -18.77 -6.15 -0.97
CA ALA A 390 -19.62 -5.05 -1.41
C ALA A 390 -18.99 -4.38 -2.63
N HIS A 391 -19.70 -4.27 -3.75
CA HIS A 391 -19.12 -3.69 -4.95
C HIS A 391 -20.12 -2.90 -5.79
N CYS A 392 -19.58 -2.06 -6.67
CA CYS A 392 -20.33 -1.43 -7.75
C CYS A 392 -19.49 -1.52 -9.04
N THR A 393 -19.48 -0.50 -9.89
CA THR A 393 -18.65 -0.48 -11.11
C THR A 393 -17.18 -0.24 -10.76
N ALA A 394 -16.86 0.91 -10.18
CA ALA A 394 -15.51 1.25 -9.74
C ALA A 394 -15.21 0.84 -8.29
N GLY A 395 -16.24 0.47 -7.52
CA GLY A 395 -16.11 0.36 -6.07
C GLY A 395 -15.97 1.70 -5.35
N LYS A 396 -16.39 2.81 -5.99
CA LYS A 396 -16.22 4.19 -5.50
C LYS A 396 -17.45 4.70 -4.74
N ASP A 397 -18.51 5.07 -5.46
CA ASP A 397 -19.62 5.88 -4.92
C ASP A 397 -20.55 5.05 -4.02
N ARG A 398 -21.37 4.18 -4.63
CA ARG A 398 -22.33 3.33 -3.92
C ARG A 398 -21.67 2.42 -2.88
N THR A 399 -20.53 1.84 -3.26
CA THR A 399 -19.73 1.03 -2.33
C THR A 399 -19.16 1.90 -1.21
N GLY A 400 -18.62 3.08 -1.53
CA GLY A 400 -18.05 3.99 -0.53
C GLY A 400 -19.08 4.49 0.47
N VAL A 401 -20.29 4.81 0.03
CA VAL A 401 -21.40 5.22 0.89
C VAL A 401 -21.84 4.09 1.83
N PHE A 402 -21.92 2.85 1.32
CA PHE A 402 -22.19 1.68 2.15
C PHE A 402 -21.09 1.46 3.20
N ILE A 403 -19.81 1.49 2.80
CA ILE A 403 -18.67 1.31 3.70
C ILE A 403 -18.57 2.44 4.73
N MET A 404 -18.80 3.68 4.33
CA MET A 404 -18.89 4.83 5.25
C MET A 404 -19.96 4.59 6.32
N THR A 405 -21.13 4.09 5.92
CA THR A 405 -22.22 3.79 6.87
C THR A 405 -21.81 2.70 7.86
N LEU A 406 -21.20 1.62 7.39
CA LEU A 406 -20.71 0.52 8.23
C LEU A 406 -19.66 0.99 9.24
N LEU A 407 -18.63 1.69 8.77
CA LEU A 407 -17.54 2.20 9.61
C LEU A 407 -18.04 3.24 10.62
N GLY A 408 -18.91 4.14 10.18
CA GLY A 408 -19.54 5.14 11.03
C GLY A 408 -20.42 4.54 12.13
N LEU A 409 -21.16 3.47 11.83
CA LEU A 409 -21.96 2.73 12.81
C LEU A 409 -21.10 2.03 13.88
N CYS A 410 -19.92 1.56 13.47
CA CYS A 410 -18.94 0.94 14.37
C CYS A 410 -18.18 1.97 15.23
N GLY A 411 -18.27 3.27 14.91
CA GLY A 411 -17.62 4.33 15.68
C GLY A 411 -16.22 4.70 15.20
N VAL A 412 -15.88 4.44 13.94
CA VAL A 412 -14.63 4.92 13.32
C VAL A 412 -14.71 6.44 13.14
N ASP A 413 -13.56 7.11 13.26
CA ASP A 413 -13.48 8.56 13.09
C ASP A 413 -13.81 9.01 11.65
N ASP A 414 -14.48 10.15 11.52
CA ASP A 414 -14.95 10.67 10.23
C ASP A 414 -13.80 10.90 9.24
N GLU A 415 -12.64 11.36 9.73
CA GLU A 415 -11.47 11.58 8.88
C GLU A 415 -10.94 10.26 8.35
N VAL A 416 -10.90 9.23 9.21
CA VAL A 416 -10.46 7.89 8.83
C VAL A 416 -11.39 7.30 7.77
N ILE A 417 -12.71 7.50 7.92
CA ILE A 417 -13.70 7.05 6.93
C ILE A 417 -13.49 7.77 5.58
N ALA A 418 -13.29 9.09 5.60
CA ALA A 418 -13.07 9.86 4.38
C ALA A 418 -11.76 9.44 3.65
N ARG A 419 -10.70 9.16 4.41
CA ARG A 419 -9.42 8.67 3.88
C ARG A 419 -9.48 7.24 3.39
N GLU A 420 -10.27 6.36 4.01
CA GLU A 420 -10.55 5.03 3.47
C GLU A 420 -11.16 5.11 2.08
N TYR A 421 -12.13 5.99 1.91
CA TYR A 421 -12.80 6.19 0.64
C TYR A 421 -11.84 6.72 -0.45
N GLU A 422 -10.95 7.66 -0.09
CA GLU A 422 -9.92 8.24 -0.98
C GLU A 422 -9.00 7.19 -1.61
N LEU A 423 -8.75 6.07 -0.91
CA LEU A 423 -7.93 4.97 -1.43
C LEU A 423 -8.45 4.42 -2.77
N THR A 424 -9.72 4.67 -3.11
CA THR A 424 -10.25 4.34 -4.43
C THR A 424 -9.49 5.01 -5.58
N ASN A 425 -8.93 6.20 -5.39
CA ASN A 425 -8.09 6.88 -6.40
C ASN A 425 -6.85 6.06 -6.78
N LEU A 426 -6.38 5.18 -5.89
CA LEU A 426 -5.25 4.27 -6.14
C LEU A 426 -5.71 2.97 -6.80
N GLY A 427 -6.89 2.46 -6.41
CA GLY A 427 -7.39 1.16 -6.87
C GLY A 427 -8.21 1.20 -8.16
N TYR A 428 -8.63 2.38 -8.61
CA TYR A 428 -9.39 2.58 -9.84
C TYR A 428 -9.08 3.95 -10.44
N PHE A 429 -8.53 3.97 -11.65
CA PHE A 429 -8.29 5.19 -12.42
C PHE A 429 -8.71 4.96 -13.88
N ASP A 430 -9.19 6.02 -14.52
CA ASP A 430 -9.42 6.03 -15.96
C ASP A 430 -8.12 6.46 -16.67
N PHE A 431 -7.87 5.91 -17.85
CA PHE A 431 -6.77 6.35 -18.71
C PHE A 431 -7.04 7.76 -19.23
N GLU A 432 -5.99 8.56 -19.38
CA GLU A 432 -6.06 9.97 -19.79
C GLU A 432 -6.86 10.15 -21.09
N GLN A 433 -6.65 9.29 -22.09
CA GLN A 433 -7.40 9.32 -23.35
C GLN A 433 -8.92 9.18 -23.15
N HIS A 434 -9.38 8.32 -22.24
CA HIS A 434 -10.81 8.19 -21.96
C HIS A 434 -11.38 9.41 -21.20
N LEU A 435 -10.54 10.08 -20.40
CA LEU A 435 -10.92 11.33 -19.75
C LEU A 435 -11.12 12.44 -20.79
N GLU A 436 -10.21 12.54 -21.76
CA GLU A 436 -10.31 13.50 -22.88
C GLU A 436 -11.57 13.26 -23.72
N GLU A 437 -11.83 12.01 -24.11
CA GLU A 437 -13.02 11.65 -24.89
C GLU A 437 -14.32 12.01 -24.16
N ARG A 438 -14.42 11.71 -22.87
CA ARG A 438 -15.60 12.04 -22.05
C ARG A 438 -15.73 13.54 -21.80
N ALA A 439 -14.61 14.23 -21.55
CA ALA A 439 -14.59 15.67 -21.37
C ALA A 439 -15.07 16.40 -22.63
N ALA A 440 -14.65 15.94 -23.81
CA ALA A 440 -15.11 16.45 -25.10
C ALA A 440 -16.62 16.20 -25.31
N GLN A 441 -17.13 15.01 -24.98
CA GLN A 441 -18.57 14.69 -25.10
C GLN A 441 -19.46 15.59 -24.24
N LEU A 442 -18.96 16.02 -23.07
CA LEU A 442 -19.70 16.87 -22.13
C LEU A 442 -19.32 18.36 -22.25
N ASN A 443 -18.40 18.70 -23.16
CA ASN A 443 -17.89 20.05 -23.39
C ASN A 443 -17.35 20.71 -22.10
N ILE A 444 -16.55 19.96 -21.33
CA ILE A 444 -15.88 20.43 -20.09
C ILE A 444 -14.36 20.23 -20.17
N SER A 445 -13.61 20.77 -19.21
CA SER A 445 -12.16 20.52 -19.12
C SER A 445 -11.85 19.11 -18.63
N VAL A 446 -10.69 18.58 -19.05
CA VAL A 446 -10.19 17.27 -18.59
C VAL A 446 -10.00 17.26 -17.07
N ASP A 447 -9.53 18.37 -16.49
CA ASP A 447 -9.37 18.49 -15.03
C ASP A 447 -10.71 18.43 -14.28
N ALA A 448 -11.77 19.06 -14.82
CA ALA A 448 -13.10 18.97 -14.23
C ALA A 448 -13.64 17.54 -14.32
N MET A 449 -13.41 16.85 -15.44
CA MET A 449 -13.76 15.43 -15.59
C MET A 449 -13.01 14.54 -14.60
N ARG A 450 -11.69 14.75 -14.47
CA ARG A 450 -10.84 14.01 -13.53
C ARG A 450 -11.31 14.22 -12.09
N ALA A 451 -11.64 15.45 -11.71
CA ALA A 451 -12.17 15.76 -10.39
C ALA A 451 -13.50 15.04 -10.12
N ALA A 452 -14.44 15.04 -11.07
CA ALA A 452 -15.73 14.34 -10.92
C ALA A 452 -15.59 12.80 -10.86
N LEU A 453 -14.61 12.25 -11.57
CA LEU A 453 -14.32 10.81 -11.54
C LEU A 453 -13.46 10.38 -10.35
N SER A 454 -12.81 11.31 -9.67
CA SER A 454 -12.03 11.06 -8.45
C SER A 454 -12.91 10.66 -7.24
N ALA A 455 -12.27 10.11 -6.22
CA ALA A 455 -12.80 9.90 -4.89
C ALA A 455 -12.49 11.13 -4.02
N SER A 456 -13.42 12.09 -3.97
CA SER A 456 -13.26 13.35 -3.22
C SER A 456 -13.40 13.18 -1.70
N VAL A 457 -12.30 13.37 -0.97
CA VAL A 457 -12.29 13.37 0.52
C VAL A 457 -13.25 14.41 1.08
N GLY A 458 -13.22 15.63 0.56
CA GLY A 458 -14.08 16.71 1.07
C GLY A 458 -15.56 16.42 0.80
N GLY A 459 -15.90 15.87 -0.37
CA GLY A 459 -17.26 15.40 -0.66
C GLY A 459 -17.73 14.32 0.32
N MET A 460 -16.86 13.37 0.68
CA MET A 460 -17.17 12.37 1.70
C MET A 460 -17.36 12.98 3.10
N ARG A 461 -16.48 13.89 3.53
CA ARG A 461 -16.63 14.61 4.81
C ARG A 461 -17.95 15.38 4.90
N LEU A 462 -18.31 16.11 3.85
CA LEU A 462 -19.58 16.83 3.77
C LEU A 462 -20.77 15.87 3.86
N THR A 463 -20.69 14.71 3.20
CA THR A 463 -21.73 13.67 3.30
C THR A 463 -21.92 13.20 4.74
N ILE A 464 -20.82 12.87 5.44
CA ILE A 464 -20.85 12.45 6.85
C ILE A 464 -21.52 13.50 7.73
N ASN A 465 -21.17 14.78 7.52
CA ASN A 465 -21.78 15.89 8.23
C ASN A 465 -23.29 16.00 7.97
N LEU A 466 -23.74 15.86 6.71
CA LEU A 466 -25.16 15.91 6.36
C LEU A 466 -25.95 14.76 7.00
N ILE A 467 -25.39 13.55 7.08
CA ILE A 467 -26.01 12.43 7.79
C ILE A 467 -26.21 12.78 9.26
N LYS A 468 -25.15 13.28 9.93
CA LYS A 468 -25.21 13.65 11.35
C LYS A 468 -26.16 14.81 11.61
N GLN A 469 -26.25 15.78 10.71
CA GLN A 469 -27.22 16.88 10.82
C GLN A 469 -28.66 16.38 10.68
N LYS A 470 -28.92 15.47 9.72
CA LYS A 470 -30.28 15.00 9.43
C LYS A 470 -30.78 13.94 10.42
N TYR A 471 -29.92 13.01 10.82
CA TYR A 471 -30.28 11.83 11.61
C TYR A 471 -29.65 11.83 13.02
N GLY A 472 -28.89 12.87 13.38
CA GLY A 472 -28.14 12.96 14.64
C GLY A 472 -26.87 12.10 14.67
N SER A 473 -26.89 10.91 14.07
CA SER A 473 -25.74 9.98 14.00
C SER A 473 -25.92 8.93 12.91
N PHE A 474 -24.88 8.14 12.64
CA PHE A 474 -25.00 6.92 11.83
C PHE A 474 -25.98 5.91 12.42
N GLU A 475 -26.03 5.79 13.75
CA GLU A 475 -27.00 4.94 14.44
C GLU A 475 -28.44 5.39 14.18
N GLY A 476 -28.68 6.71 14.22
CA GLY A 476 -29.97 7.31 13.87
C GLY A 476 -30.36 6.98 12.42
N TYR A 477 -29.42 7.11 11.47
CA TYR A 477 -29.67 6.75 10.07
C TYR A 477 -30.04 5.27 9.89
N VAL A 478 -29.32 4.33 10.51
CA VAL A 478 -29.63 2.90 10.33
C VAL A 478 -30.89 2.47 11.07
N ARG A 479 -31.23 3.11 12.18
CA ARG A 479 -32.46 2.81 12.93
C ARG A 479 -33.69 3.38 12.25
N GLU A 480 -33.67 4.68 11.93
CA GLU A 480 -34.83 5.39 11.37
C GLU A 480 -34.96 5.21 9.86
N GLY A 481 -33.82 5.11 9.16
CA GLY A 481 -33.75 4.90 7.72
C GLY A 481 -33.77 3.43 7.32
N CYS A 482 -32.79 2.65 7.78
CA CYS A 482 -32.63 1.24 7.38
C CYS A 482 -33.52 0.26 8.16
N GLY A 483 -34.17 0.72 9.24
CA GLY A 483 -35.09 -0.08 10.05
C GLY A 483 -34.40 -1.13 10.92
N LEU A 484 -33.13 -0.91 11.31
CA LEU A 484 -32.44 -1.81 12.24
C LEU A 484 -32.89 -1.56 13.68
N SER A 485 -33.14 -2.64 14.41
CA SER A 485 -33.32 -2.64 15.86
C SER A 485 -32.01 -2.42 16.60
N SER A 486 -32.09 -1.97 17.86
CA SER A 486 -30.91 -1.84 18.73
C SER A 486 -30.16 -3.17 18.92
N THR A 487 -30.89 -4.29 18.90
CA THR A 487 -30.30 -5.64 18.97
C THR A 487 -29.51 -6.00 17.71
N GLU A 488 -30.01 -5.67 16.52
CA GLU A 488 -29.29 -5.88 15.26
C GLU A 488 -28.05 -5.00 15.17
N ILE A 489 -28.15 -3.74 15.61
CA ILE A 489 -27.01 -2.81 15.66
C ILE A 489 -25.91 -3.35 16.56
N GLN A 490 -26.27 -3.87 17.75
CA GLN A 490 -25.28 -4.46 18.65
C GLN A 490 -24.66 -5.73 18.06
N ALA A 491 -25.45 -6.62 17.45
CA ALA A 491 -24.93 -7.82 16.80
C ALA A 491 -23.94 -7.49 15.67
N LEU A 492 -24.22 -6.44 14.89
CA LEU A 492 -23.31 -5.97 13.85
C LEU A 492 -22.00 -5.40 14.44
N ARG A 493 -22.08 -4.67 15.56
CA ARG A 493 -20.91 -4.21 16.30
C ARG A 493 -20.08 -5.38 16.82
N ASP A 494 -20.71 -6.40 17.40
CA ASP A 494 -20.00 -7.58 17.91
C ASP A 494 -19.30 -8.36 16.77
N LEU A 495 -19.96 -8.46 15.61
CA LEU A 495 -19.38 -9.04 14.40
C LEU A 495 -18.16 -8.23 13.91
N MET A 496 -18.28 -6.91 13.87
CA MET A 496 -17.32 -6.03 13.19
C MET A 496 -16.23 -5.45 14.08
N ILE A 497 -16.38 -5.42 15.41
CA ILE A 497 -15.43 -4.76 16.31
C ILE A 497 -14.62 -5.79 17.07
N VAL A 498 -13.29 -5.65 17.01
CA VAL A 498 -12.37 -6.33 17.90
C VAL A 498 -12.10 -5.41 19.10
N PRO A 499 -12.57 -5.76 20.31
CA PRO A 499 -12.33 -4.94 21.49
C PRO A 499 -10.88 -5.05 21.95
N ILE A 500 -10.31 -3.93 22.39
CA ILE A 500 -9.01 -3.84 23.05
C ILE A 500 -9.25 -3.77 24.57
N ARG A 501 -8.47 -4.53 25.35
CA ARG A 501 -8.64 -4.62 26.82
C ARG A 501 -8.43 -3.25 27.45
N PHE A 502 -9.15 -2.95 28.54
CA PHE A 502 -9.14 -1.63 29.18
C PHE A 502 -7.73 -1.17 29.57
N GLU A 503 -6.87 -2.09 30.01
CA GLU A 503 -5.45 -1.81 30.33
C GLU A 503 -4.63 -1.37 29.10
N GLU A 504 -5.02 -1.80 27.90
CA GLU A 504 -4.35 -1.53 26.62
C GLU A 504 -4.96 -0.32 25.88
N ARG A 505 -6.17 0.13 26.25
CA ARG A 505 -6.89 1.24 25.60
C ARG A 505 -6.15 2.58 25.61
N GLN A 506 -5.22 2.79 26.55
CA GLN A 506 -4.40 4.01 26.58
C GLN A 506 -3.46 4.13 25.38
N LEU A 507 -3.15 3.02 24.69
CA LEU A 507 -2.30 2.99 23.50
C LEU A 507 -3.07 3.35 22.21
N TYR A 508 -4.41 3.28 22.23
CA TYR A 508 -5.25 3.35 21.02
C TYR A 508 -6.24 4.51 20.98
N ARG A 509 -6.28 5.37 22.00
CA ARG A 509 -7.12 6.58 21.97
C ARG A 509 -6.59 7.56 20.93
N PRO A 510 -7.37 7.93 19.89
CA PRO A 510 -7.08 9.12 19.10
C PRO A 510 -7.15 10.33 20.04
N LYS A 511 -6.02 10.98 20.28
CA LYS A 511 -6.06 12.27 20.98
C LYS A 511 -6.60 13.30 19.98
N ILE A 512 -7.77 13.86 20.32
CA ILE A 512 -8.47 14.93 19.59
C ILE A 512 -7.55 16.12 19.38
#